data_AF-A0A0L6UMJ3-F1
#
_entry.id   AF-A0A0L6UMJ3-F1
#
_cell.length_a   1.000
_cell.length_b   1.000
_cell.length_c   1.000
_cell.angle_alpha   90.00
_cell.angle_beta   90.00
_cell.angle_gamma   90.00
#
_symmetry.space_group_name_H-M   'P 1'
#
loop_
_entity.id
_entity.type
_entity.pdbx_description
1 polymer ?
#
loop_
_entity_poly.entity_id
_entity_poly.type
_entity_poly.pdbx_seq_one_letter_code
_entity_poly.pdbx_strand_id
1 'polypeptide(L)'
;SIQRDGFKITTTKPQNCVVAKVNRKTVYGIVQQLYSLVDHMGVSRYVVILWPITNLFPKQTDIPTARFRYYLYLYHTVVGQVKYEDSVVVSPSDIQCLAAYCFLPSKTFGIQKNGIILVPYDHQAVLNICGDD
;
A
#
# COMPACT_ATOMS: atom_id res chain seq x y z
N SER A 1 -7.57 -13.87 10.05
CA SER A 1 -6.20 -13.35 9.90
C SER A 1 -5.36 -14.34 9.12
N ILE A 2 -4.35 -13.88 8.39
CA ILE A 2 -3.46 -14.74 7.61
C ILE A 2 -2.02 -14.53 8.10
N GLN A 3 -1.29 -15.61 8.39
CA GLN A 3 0.12 -15.54 8.77
C GLN A 3 0.99 -15.65 7.52
N ARG A 4 1.98 -14.78 7.37
CA ARG A 4 2.95 -14.74 6.27
C ARG A 4 4.30 -14.30 6.79
N ASP A 5 5.37 -15.04 6.49
CA ASP A 5 6.77 -14.61 6.62
C ASP A 5 7.09 -13.71 7.84
N GLY A 6 6.67 -14.16 9.03
CA GLY A 6 6.90 -13.46 10.31
C GLY A 6 5.88 -12.38 10.70
N PHE A 7 4.91 -12.04 9.85
CA PHE A 7 3.85 -11.09 10.15
C PHE A 7 2.44 -11.68 9.98
N LYS A 8 1.45 -10.99 10.59
CA LYS A 8 0.06 -11.40 10.60
C LYS A 8 -0.80 -10.32 9.97
N ILE A 9 -1.53 -10.67 8.93
CA ILE A 9 -2.48 -9.80 8.25
C ILE A 9 -3.84 -9.93 8.93
N THR A 10 -4.39 -8.80 9.39
CA THR A 10 -5.68 -8.70 10.08
C THR A 10 -6.50 -7.53 9.54
N THR A 11 -7.81 -7.61 9.78
CA THR A 11 -8.78 -6.53 9.53
C THR A 11 -9.16 -5.79 10.81
N THR A 12 -8.58 -6.17 11.95
CA THR A 12 -8.86 -5.55 13.25
C THR A 12 -8.33 -4.12 13.26
N LYS A 13 -9.08 -3.18 13.84
CA LYS A 13 -8.64 -1.77 13.90
C LYS A 13 -7.43 -1.61 14.85
N PRO A 14 -6.44 -0.77 14.50
CA PRO A 14 -6.24 -0.17 13.19
C PRO A 14 -5.91 -1.24 12.13
N GLN A 15 -6.62 -1.20 11.00
CA GLN A 15 -6.46 -2.18 9.92
C GLN A 15 -5.02 -2.18 9.43
N ASN A 16 -4.51 -3.34 9.03
CA ASN A 16 -3.16 -3.38 8.49
C ASN A 16 -3.09 -2.59 7.17
N CYS A 17 -2.02 -1.82 7.01
CA CYS A 17 -1.58 -1.30 5.72
C CYS A 17 -0.51 -2.24 5.18
N VAL A 18 -0.56 -2.57 3.89
CA VAL A 18 0.33 -3.54 3.27
C VAL A 18 0.97 -2.99 2.02
N VAL A 19 2.14 -3.53 1.70
CA VAL A 19 2.79 -3.38 0.40
C VAL A 19 2.70 -4.72 -0.31
N ALA A 20 2.10 -4.71 -1.50
CA ALA A 20 1.98 -5.89 -2.35
C ALA A 20 2.64 -5.66 -3.71
N LYS A 21 3.09 -6.75 -4.34
CA LYS A 21 3.68 -6.72 -5.68
C LYS A 21 2.82 -7.52 -6.64
N VAL A 22 1.98 -6.82 -7.40
CA VAL A 22 1.04 -7.41 -8.37
C VAL A 22 1.53 -7.09 -9.77
N ASN A 23 1.75 -8.11 -10.61
CA ASN A 23 2.25 -7.93 -11.99
C ASN A 23 3.49 -7.02 -12.07
N ARG A 24 4.44 -7.20 -11.15
CA ARG A 24 5.66 -6.39 -10.97
C ARG A 24 5.45 -4.95 -10.51
N LYS A 25 4.19 -4.47 -10.41
CA LYS A 25 3.87 -3.14 -9.89
C LYS A 25 3.67 -3.18 -8.38
N THR A 26 4.13 -2.12 -7.71
CA THR A 26 3.95 -1.98 -6.26
C THR A 26 2.57 -1.40 -5.99
N VAL A 27 1.80 -2.09 -5.15
CA VAL A 27 0.47 -1.67 -4.70
C VAL A 27 0.53 -1.45 -3.19
N TYR A 28 0.10 -0.27 -2.76
CA TYR A 28 -0.09 0.06 -1.36
C TYR A 28 -1.59 -0.03 -1.05
N GLY A 29 -1.96 -0.55 0.12
CA GLY A 29 -3.38 -0.61 0.46
C GLY A 29 -3.68 -0.92 1.91
N ILE A 30 -4.87 -0.49 2.36
CA ILE A 30 -5.42 -0.84 3.66
C ILE A 30 -6.23 -2.13 3.50
N VAL A 31 -5.98 -3.10 4.36
CA VAL A 31 -6.69 -4.39 4.36
C VAL A 31 -8.14 -4.17 4.77
N GLN A 32 -9.03 -4.30 3.80
CA GLN A 32 -10.47 -4.20 3.99
C GLN A 32 -11.04 -5.52 4.50
N GLN A 33 -10.79 -6.61 3.77
CA GLN A 33 -11.40 -7.91 4.02
C GLN A 33 -10.42 -9.06 3.71
N LEU A 34 -10.66 -10.19 4.36
CA LEU A 34 -9.93 -11.44 4.15
C LEU A 34 -10.97 -12.53 3.86
N TYR A 35 -10.84 -13.18 2.70
CA TYR A 35 -11.69 -14.30 2.31
C TYR A 35 -10.91 -15.60 2.32
N SER A 36 -11.57 -16.67 2.77
CA SER A 36 -11.18 -18.05 2.52
C SER A 36 -12.24 -18.62 1.59
N LEU A 37 -11.81 -19.10 0.43
CA LEU A 37 -12.70 -19.68 -0.58
C LEU A 37 -12.17 -21.05 -0.98
N VAL A 38 -13.08 -21.98 -1.23
CA VAL A 38 -12.74 -23.29 -1.78
C VAL A 38 -13.00 -23.21 -3.27
N ASP A 39 -11.98 -23.48 -4.08
CA ASP A 39 -12.16 -23.51 -5.53
C ASP A 39 -12.94 -24.76 -5.99
N HIS A 40 -13.25 -24.83 -7.28
CA HIS A 40 -13.99 -25.95 -7.86
C HIS A 40 -13.26 -27.30 -7.75
N MET A 41 -11.96 -27.29 -7.42
CA MET A 41 -11.14 -28.48 -7.18
C MET A 41 -11.09 -28.87 -5.70
N GLY A 42 -11.81 -28.18 -4.82
CA GLY A 42 -11.77 -28.43 -3.38
C GLY A 42 -10.56 -27.82 -2.68
N VAL A 43 -9.77 -26.98 -3.36
CA VAL A 43 -8.56 -26.38 -2.77
C VAL A 43 -8.93 -25.07 -2.08
N SER A 44 -8.59 -24.97 -0.79
CA SER A 44 -8.74 -23.73 -0.03
C SER A 44 -7.74 -22.68 -0.50
N ARG A 45 -8.24 -21.50 -0.85
CA ARG A 45 -7.48 -20.32 -1.25
C ARG A 45 -7.85 -19.16 -0.36
N TYR A 46 -6.86 -18.32 -0.11
CA TYR A 46 -7.04 -17.07 0.62
C TYR A 46 -6.91 -15.90 -0.34
N VAL A 47 -7.76 -14.89 -0.13
CA VAL A 47 -7.75 -13.65 -0.91
C VAL A 47 -7.86 -12.47 0.04
N VAL A 48 -7.09 -11.42 -0.24
CA VAL A 48 -7.09 -10.18 0.53
C VAL A 48 -7.66 -9.07 -0.35
N ILE A 49 -8.65 -8.35 0.17
CA ILE A 49 -9.21 -7.17 -0.48
C ILE A 49 -8.59 -5.94 0.18
N LEU A 50 -8.05 -5.05 -0.66
CA LEU A 50 -7.41 -3.81 -0.25
C LEU A 50 -8.19 -2.60 -0.75
N TRP A 51 -8.31 -1.57 0.08
CA TRP A 51 -8.50 -0.21 -0.40
C TRP A 51 -7.17 0.33 -0.89
N PRO A 52 -7.00 0.57 -2.21
CA PRO A 52 -5.71 0.98 -2.74
C PRO A 52 -5.36 2.40 -2.30
N ILE A 53 -4.05 2.63 -2.18
CA ILE A 53 -3.46 3.94 -1.88
C ILE A 53 -2.71 4.42 -3.12
N THR A 54 -3.14 5.55 -3.67
CA THR A 54 -2.43 6.20 -4.78
C THR A 54 -1.27 7.03 -4.21
N ASN A 55 -0.03 6.74 -4.63
CA ASN A 55 1.11 7.61 -4.33
C ASN A 55 1.00 8.91 -5.13
N LEU A 56 0.78 10.04 -4.44
CA LEU A 56 0.61 11.34 -5.09
C LEU A 56 1.95 12.06 -5.32
N PHE A 57 2.99 11.62 -4.63
CA PHE A 57 4.31 12.22 -4.67
C PHE A 57 5.41 11.22 -5.05
N PRO A 58 5.29 10.47 -6.17
CA PRO A 58 6.39 9.64 -6.66
C PRO A 58 7.65 10.47 -6.94
N LYS A 59 8.81 9.83 -6.88
CA LYS A 59 10.08 10.46 -7.22
C LYS A 59 10.03 10.94 -8.67
N GLN A 60 10.27 12.23 -8.87
CA GLN A 60 10.29 12.86 -10.19
C GLN A 60 11.25 14.06 -10.14
N THR A 61 12.06 14.23 -11.18
CA THR A 61 12.94 15.39 -11.34
C THR A 61 12.20 16.51 -12.09
N ASP A 62 12.76 17.72 -12.08
CA ASP A 62 12.34 18.81 -12.96
C ASP A 62 10.91 19.35 -12.76
N ILE A 63 10.38 19.20 -11.54
CA ILE A 63 9.11 19.80 -11.10
C ILE A 63 9.29 20.65 -9.83
N PRO A 64 8.42 21.64 -9.56
CA PRO A 64 8.55 22.51 -8.39
C PRO A 64 8.60 21.76 -7.04
N THR A 65 7.99 20.58 -6.96
CA THR A 65 7.96 19.73 -5.74
C THR A 65 9.07 18.70 -5.68
N ALA A 66 10.08 18.76 -6.56
CA ALA A 66 11.15 17.78 -6.67
C ALA A 66 11.92 17.58 -5.35
N ARG A 67 12.25 18.65 -4.62
CA ARG A 67 12.94 18.53 -3.31
C ARG A 67 12.11 17.76 -2.28
N PHE A 68 10.81 18.04 -2.20
CA PHE A 68 9.90 17.33 -1.29
C PHE A 68 9.81 15.84 -1.64
N ARG A 69 9.61 15.52 -2.92
CA ARG A 69 9.57 14.14 -3.43
C ARG A 69 10.90 13.41 -3.20
N TYR A 70 12.01 14.11 -3.32
CA TYR A 70 13.34 13.59 -3.02
C TYR A 70 13.48 13.23 -1.53
N TYR A 71 13.01 14.08 -0.61
CA TYR A 71 12.98 13.73 0.81
C TYR A 71 12.09 12.52 1.09
N LEU A 72 10.88 12.45 0.52
CA LEU A 72 10.01 11.29 0.67
C LEU A 72 10.70 10.00 0.20
N TYR A 73 11.41 10.07 -0.93
CA TYR A 73 12.21 8.97 -1.43
C TYR A 73 13.34 8.57 -0.46
N LEU A 74 14.11 9.54 0.05
CA LEU A 74 15.21 9.28 1.01
C LEU A 74 14.71 8.62 2.31
N TYR A 75 13.52 9.01 2.77
CA TYR A 75 12.91 8.45 3.98
C TYR A 75 12.02 7.22 3.70
N HIS A 76 12.07 6.66 2.48
CA HIS A 76 11.22 5.53 2.06
C HIS A 76 9.74 5.70 2.42
N THR A 77 9.27 6.94 2.32
CA THR A 77 7.93 7.35 2.74
C THR A 77 7.04 7.56 1.54
N VAL A 78 5.83 7.04 1.61
CA VAL A 78 4.78 7.29 0.62
C VAL A 78 3.75 8.23 1.22
N VAL A 79 3.48 9.32 0.51
CA VAL A 79 2.35 10.22 0.79
C VAL A 79 1.33 10.04 -0.32
N GLY A 80 0.13 9.65 0.07
CA GLY A 80 -0.89 9.25 -0.87
C GLY A 80 -2.30 9.53 -0.41
N GLN A 81 -3.25 8.99 -1.15
CA GLN A 81 -4.67 9.06 -0.84
C GLN A 81 -5.28 7.66 -0.90
N VAL A 82 -6.05 7.30 0.12
CA VAL A 82 -6.85 6.06 0.11
C VAL A 82 -8.05 6.26 -0.81
N LYS A 83 -8.24 5.33 -1.74
CA LYS A 83 -9.43 5.24 -2.60
C LYS A 83 -10.39 4.23 -1.98
N TYR A 84 -11.40 4.72 -1.27
CA TYR A 84 -12.38 3.84 -0.60
C TYR A 84 -13.45 3.32 -1.56
N GLU A 85 -13.61 4.00 -2.69
CA GLU A 85 -14.47 3.63 -3.82
C GLU A 85 -13.90 2.49 -4.67
N ASP A 86 -12.59 2.22 -4.56
CA ASP A 86 -11.89 1.20 -5.32
C ASP A 86 -11.59 -0.03 -4.47
N SER A 87 -11.29 -1.16 -5.13
CA SER A 87 -10.85 -2.37 -4.44
C SER A 87 -9.84 -3.12 -5.30
N VAL A 88 -8.73 -3.53 -4.68
CA VAL A 88 -7.73 -4.38 -5.31
C VAL A 88 -7.72 -5.73 -4.61
N VAL A 89 -7.80 -6.78 -5.42
CA VAL A 89 -7.72 -8.16 -4.97
C VAL A 89 -6.28 -8.63 -5.08
N VAL A 90 -5.70 -9.08 -3.97
CA VAL A 90 -4.33 -9.62 -3.96
C VAL A 90 -4.30 -11.00 -3.31
N SER A 91 -3.39 -11.85 -3.80
CA SER A 91 -3.06 -13.08 -3.09
C SER A 91 -2.22 -12.73 -1.86
N PRO A 92 -2.35 -13.45 -0.74
CA PRO A 92 -1.43 -13.29 0.39
C PRO A 92 0.05 -13.50 0.04
N SER A 93 0.35 -14.23 -1.03
CA SER A 93 1.72 -14.39 -1.56
C SER A 93 2.29 -13.12 -2.17
N ASP A 94 1.43 -12.20 -2.61
CA ASP A 94 1.84 -10.97 -3.27
C ASP A 94 2.17 -9.88 -2.24
N ILE A 95 1.71 -10.06 -1.00
CA ILE A 95 1.97 -9.13 0.11
C ILE A 95 3.39 -9.34 0.62
N GLN A 96 4.23 -8.34 0.43
CA GLN A 96 5.64 -8.39 0.79
C GLN A 96 5.85 -8.01 2.25
N CYS A 97 5.18 -6.98 2.73
CA CYS A 97 5.32 -6.49 4.10
C CYS A 97 4.12 -5.67 4.58
N LEU A 98 4.08 -5.42 5.89
CA LEU A 98 3.21 -4.43 6.50
C LEU A 98 3.85 -3.04 6.39
N ALA A 99 3.03 -2.00 6.42
CA ALA A 99 3.49 -0.61 6.51
C ALA A 99 2.94 0.06 7.77
N ALA A 100 3.80 0.81 8.45
CA ALA A 100 3.36 1.76 9.45
C ALA A 100 2.72 2.95 8.73
N TYR A 101 1.60 3.45 9.23
CA TYR A 101 0.88 4.53 8.56
C TYR A 101 0.21 5.49 9.52
N CYS A 102 -0.07 6.69 9.03
CA CYS A 102 -0.84 7.70 9.72
C CYS A 102 -1.80 8.38 8.74
N PHE A 103 -3.05 8.55 9.13
CA PHE A 103 -4.00 9.35 8.36
C PHE A 103 -3.67 10.84 8.54
N LEU A 104 -3.69 11.56 7.42
CA LEU A 104 -3.44 12.99 7.39
C LEU A 104 -4.75 13.75 7.55
N PRO A 105 -4.74 14.89 8.28
CA PRO A 105 -5.85 15.83 8.25
C PRO A 105 -6.19 16.27 6.82
N SER A 106 -7.44 16.68 6.62
CA SER A 106 -7.86 17.24 5.34
C SER A 106 -6.99 18.45 4.96
N LYS A 107 -6.69 18.57 3.67
CA LYS A 107 -5.87 19.62 3.03
C LYS A 107 -4.38 19.57 3.35
N THR A 108 -3.90 18.60 4.14
CA THR A 108 -2.46 18.37 4.32
C THR A 108 -1.82 18.02 2.97
N PHE A 109 -0.72 18.70 2.63
CA PHE A 109 -0.04 18.60 1.32
C PHE A 109 -0.97 18.85 0.10
N GLY A 110 -2.08 19.57 0.28
CA GLY A 110 -3.07 19.81 -0.79
C GLY A 110 -4.04 18.65 -1.03
N ILE A 111 -3.98 17.58 -0.23
CA ILE A 111 -4.88 16.42 -0.36
C ILE A 111 -6.21 16.74 0.30
N GLN A 112 -7.29 16.82 -0.47
CA GLN A 112 -8.59 17.28 0.04
C GLN A 112 -9.17 16.39 1.16
N LYS A 113 -9.08 15.06 1.00
CA LYS A 113 -9.58 14.06 1.95
C LYS A 113 -8.81 12.75 1.83
N ASN A 114 -8.87 11.92 2.86
CA ASN A 114 -8.31 10.56 2.89
C ASN A 114 -6.79 10.52 2.64
N GLY A 115 -6.09 11.59 3.01
CA GLY A 115 -4.64 11.63 2.94
C GLY A 115 -4.03 10.61 3.90
N ILE A 116 -2.95 9.98 3.47
CA ILE A 116 -2.23 8.99 4.26
C ILE A 116 -0.75 9.13 4.01
N ILE A 117 0.04 8.98 5.06
CA ILE A 117 1.49 8.81 5.00
C ILE A 117 1.82 7.42 5.52
N LEU A 118 2.72 6.72 4.85
CA LEU A 118 3.11 5.38 5.24
C LEU A 118 4.59 5.09 4.97
N VAL A 119 5.16 4.22 5.78
CA VAL A 119 6.53 3.73 5.69
C VAL A 119 6.47 2.20 5.70
N PRO A 120 6.86 1.52 4.61
CA PRO A 120 6.98 0.06 4.57
C PRO A 120 7.92 -0.43 5.68
N TYR A 121 7.53 -1.50 6.39
CA TYR A 121 8.33 -2.09 7.47
C TYR A 121 9.61 -2.75 6.94
N ASP A 122 9.56 -3.31 5.73
CA ASP A 122 10.77 -3.78 5.09
C ASP A 122 11.57 -2.56 4.65
N HIS A 123 12.62 -2.24 5.41
CA HIS A 123 13.64 -1.26 5.05
C HIS A 123 14.35 -1.58 3.72
N GLN A 124 13.98 -2.66 3.02
CA GLN A 124 14.24 -2.81 1.60
C GLN A 124 13.54 -1.69 0.83
N ALA A 125 14.34 -0.70 0.46
CA ALA A 125 14.01 0.34 -0.49
C ALA A 125 13.24 -0.25 -1.69
N VAL A 126 11.91 -0.13 -1.71
CA VAL A 126 11.15 -0.35 -2.94
C VAL A 126 11.36 0.87 -3.81
N LEU A 127 12.52 0.88 -4.46
CA LEU A 127 12.92 1.75 -5.54
C LEU A 127 12.01 1.48 -6.74
N ASN A 128 10.84 2.13 -6.79
CA ASN A 128 10.12 2.24 -8.06
C ASN A 128 10.74 3.40 -8.86
N ILE A 129 11.76 3.08 -9.68
CA ILE A 129 12.48 4.06 -10.52
C ILE A 129 11.71 4.41 -11.80
N CYS A 130 10.72 3.62 -12.20
CA CYS A 130 9.90 3.97 -13.35
C CYS A 130 8.68 4.75 -12.90
N GLY A 131 8.63 6.03 -13.30
CA GLY A 131 7.35 6.60 -13.71
C GLY A 131 6.80 5.67 -14.78
N ASP A 132 5.56 5.22 -14.60
CA ASP A 132 4.83 4.59 -15.70
C ASP A 132 4.72 5.65 -16.81
N ASP A 133 5.32 5.38 -17.97
CA ASP A 133 4.91 5.99 -19.24
C ASP A 133 3.49 5.52 -19.60
#